data_AF-A0AAU3BL31-F1
#
_entry.id   AF-A0AAU3BL31-F1
#
_cell.length_a   1.000
_cell.length_b   1.000
_cell.length_c   1.000
_cell.angle_alpha   90.00
_cell.angle_beta   90.00
_cell.angle_gamma   90.00
#
_symmetry.space_group_name_H-M   'P 1'
#
loop_
_entity.id
_entity.type
_entity.pdbx_description
1 polymer ?
#
loop_
_entity_poly.entity_id
_entity_poly.type
_entity_poly.pdbx_seq_one_letter_code
_entity_poly.pdbx_strand_id
1 'polypeptide(L)'
;MEGRLTPTDSAVLLPKLCCRLADYFQLNDGDPSLEGFRPYLEQREDRLFVLSTGQWTGFDTVVEVTNGDTVRLNRPSEDLVFDEK
;
A
#
# COMPACT_ATOMS: atom_id res chain seq x y z
N MET A 1 15.02 -20.47 1.36
CA MET A 1 14.92 -19.60 2.55
C MET A 1 13.68 -18.77 2.36
N GLU A 2 12.59 -19.13 3.01
CA GLU A 2 11.31 -18.42 2.86
C GLU A 2 11.21 -17.37 3.97
N GLY A 3 11.26 -16.09 3.57
CA GLY A 3 11.10 -14.95 4.48
C GLY A 3 9.65 -14.90 4.98
N ARG A 4 9.40 -15.51 6.13
CA ARG A 4 8.09 -15.48 6.79
C ARG A 4 7.85 -14.09 7.36
N LEU A 5 7.15 -13.24 6.61
CA LEU A 5 6.50 -12.05 7.15
C LEU A 5 5.48 -12.53 8.19
N THR A 6 5.78 -12.38 9.48
CA THR A 6 4.82 -12.66 10.56
C THR A 6 3.79 -11.54 10.54
N PRO A 7 2.52 -11.78 10.16
CA PRO A 7 1.49 -10.77 10.29
C PRO A 7 1.24 -10.60 11.79
N THR A 8 1.63 -9.45 12.33
CA THR A 8 1.24 -9.04 13.69
C THR A 8 -0.29 -9.04 13.76
N ASP A 9 -0.84 -9.63 14.82
CA ASP A 9 -2.21 -10.09 15.10
C ASP A 9 -3.39 -9.09 14.88
N SER A 10 -3.17 -7.95 14.22
CA SER A 10 -4.22 -6.98 13.85
C SER A 10 -3.93 -6.21 12.56
N ALA A 11 -2.93 -6.64 11.77
CA ALA A 11 -2.66 -6.03 10.46
C ALA A 11 -3.64 -6.59 9.43
N VAL A 12 -4.83 -5.99 9.32
CA VAL A 12 -5.70 -6.16 8.15
C VAL A 12 -4.97 -5.55 6.96
N LEU A 13 -4.11 -6.36 6.34
CA LEU A 13 -3.46 -6.04 5.09
C LEU A 13 -4.55 -5.98 4.01
N LEU A 14 -4.77 -4.80 3.45
CA LEU A 14 -5.67 -4.63 2.32
C LEU A 14 -5.16 -5.50 1.16
N PRO A 15 -6.01 -6.35 0.54
CA PRO A 15 -5.61 -7.19 -0.59
C PRO A 15 -4.93 -6.36 -1.70
N LYS A 16 -5.47 -5.17 -1.99
CA LYS A 16 -4.86 -4.18 -2.90
C LYS A 16 -3.41 -3.83 -2.53
N LEU A 17 -3.11 -3.59 -1.27
CA LEU A 17 -1.75 -3.25 -0.82
C LEU A 17 -0.78 -4.41 -1.09
N CYS A 18 -1.19 -5.65 -0.77
CA CYS A 18 -0.37 -6.84 -1.04
C CYS A 18 -0.11 -7.04 -2.54
N CYS A 19 -1.14 -6.89 -3.38
CA CYS A 19 -0.99 -6.98 -4.83
C CYS A 19 -0.01 -5.91 -5.36
N ARG A 20 -0.13 -4.66 -4.90
CA ARG A 20 0.76 -3.58 -5.33
C ARG A 20 2.20 -3.78 -4.87
N LEU A 21 2.42 -4.29 -3.67
CA LEU A 21 3.77 -4.66 -3.20
C LEU A 21 4.37 -5.77 -4.06
N ALA A 22 3.61 -6.83 -4.35
CA ALA A 22 4.08 -7.92 -5.21
C ALA A 22 4.44 -7.43 -6.63
N ASP A 23 3.59 -6.60 -7.23
CA ASP A 23 3.85 -6.00 -8.54
C ASP A 23 5.11 -5.11 -8.52
N TYR A 24 5.30 -4.33 -7.46
CA TYR A 24 6.46 -3.45 -7.31
C TYR A 24 7.77 -4.25 -7.17
N PHE A 25 7.78 -5.33 -6.39
CA PHE A 25 8.96 -6.19 -6.26
C PHE A 25 9.31 -6.92 -7.56
N GLN A 26 8.30 -7.31 -8.34
CA GLN A 26 8.54 -7.88 -9.67
C GLN A 26 9.16 -6.86 -10.63
N LEU A 27 8.79 -5.57 -10.52
CA LEU A 27 9.32 -4.50 -11.37
C LEU A 27 10.77 -4.12 -11.02
N ASN A 28 11.17 -4.20 -9.75
CA ASN A 28 12.50 -3.80 -9.29
C ASN A 28 13.50 -4.97 -9.20
N ASP A 29 13.32 -6.03 -10.00
CA ASP A 29 14.22 -7.21 -10.02
C ASP A 29 14.47 -7.83 -8.62
N GLY A 30 13.49 -7.73 -7.71
CA GLY A 30 13.59 -8.22 -6.34
C GLY A 30 14.37 -7.33 -5.37
N ASP A 31 14.67 -6.07 -5.72
CA ASP A 31 15.22 -5.09 -4.79
C ASP A 31 14.27 -4.88 -3.60
N PRO A 32 14.76 -4.97 -2.34
CA PRO A 32 13.91 -4.87 -1.16
C PRO A 32 13.57 -3.42 -0.76
N SER A 33 14.15 -2.41 -1.40
CA SER A 33 13.89 -1.01 -1.06
C SER A 33 12.46 -0.62 -1.42
N LEU A 34 11.77 0.05 -0.50
CA LEU A 34 10.43 0.60 -0.71
C LEU A 34 10.43 2.12 -0.88
N GLU A 35 11.60 2.76 -0.98
CA GLU A 35 11.69 4.21 -1.19
C GLU A 35 10.95 4.68 -2.46
N GLY A 36 10.96 3.86 -3.52
CA GLY A 36 10.24 4.13 -4.76
C GLY A 36 8.78 3.67 -4.77
N PHE A 37 8.27 3.09 -3.68
CA PHE A 37 6.94 2.49 -3.67
C PHE A 37 5.83 3.54 -3.75
N ARG A 38 5.95 4.66 -3.03
CA ARG A 38 4.97 5.75 -3.06
C ARG A 38 4.84 6.41 -4.46
N PRO A 39 5.92 6.85 -5.13
CA PRO A 39 5.81 7.39 -6.49
C PRO A 39 5.36 6.34 -7.51
N TYR A 40 5.59 5.05 -7.24
CA TYR A 40 5.01 3.97 -8.04
C TYR A 40 3.48 3.89 -7.90
N LEU A 41 2.94 4.01 -6.68
CA LEU A 41 1.49 4.02 -6.45
C LEU A 41 0.80 5.22 -7.11
N GLU A 42 1.44 6.39 -7.06
CA GLU A 42 0.95 7.63 -7.71
C GLU A 42 0.74 7.42 -9.22
N GLN A 43 1.66 6.70 -9.88
CA GLN A 43 1.57 6.39 -11.31
C GLN A 43 0.48 5.38 -11.68
N ARG A 44 0.00 4.57 -10.73
CA ARG A 44 -1.07 3.58 -11.01
C ARG A 44 -2.47 4.16 -10.89
N GLU A 45 -2.58 5.41 -10.42
CA GLU A 45 -3.84 6.15 -10.31
C GLU A 45 -4.95 5.36 -9.58
N ASP A 46 -4.58 4.52 -8.60
CA ASP A 46 -5.55 3.80 -7.78
C ASP A 46 -6.35 4.81 -6.95
N ARG A 47 -7.59 5.05 -7.36
CA ARG A 47 -8.50 5.95 -6.64
C ARG A 47 -9.18 5.24 -5.50
N LEU A 48 -9.31 5.95 -4.39
CA LEU A 48 -10.09 5.54 -3.25
C LEU A 48 -10.86 6.71 -2.66
N PHE A 49 -11.97 6.39 -2.03
CA PHE A 49 -12.77 7.30 -1.23
C PHE A 49 -12.45 7.08 0.24
N VAL A 50 -12.17 8.18 0.94
CA VAL A 50 -11.98 8.18 2.39
C VAL A 50 -13.31 8.53 3.04
N LEU A 51 -13.86 7.62 3.84
CA LEU A 51 -15.15 7.79 4.48
C LEU A 51 -15.15 8.95 5.50
N SER A 52 -14.13 9.01 6.36
CA SER A 52 -14.01 10.00 7.45
C SER A 52 -13.93 11.44 6.95
N THR A 53 -13.29 11.68 5.81
CA THR A 53 -13.14 13.03 5.22
C THR A 53 -14.11 13.31 4.09
N GLY A 54 -14.84 12.29 3.59
CA GLY A 54 -15.75 12.41 2.46
C GLY A 54 -15.07 12.83 1.16
N GLN A 55 -13.82 12.40 0.93
CA GLN A 55 -12.99 12.87 -0.18
C GLN A 55 -12.44 11.72 -1.02
N TRP A 56 -12.41 11.92 -2.34
CA TRP A 56 -11.66 11.11 -3.29
C TRP A 56 -10.18 11.46 -3.30
N THR A 57 -9.32 10.44 -3.24
CA THR A 57 -7.88 10.61 -3.28
C THR A 57 -7.17 9.41 -3.93
N GLY A 58 -5.86 9.52 -4.13
CA GLY A 58 -5.02 8.44 -4.63
C GLY A 58 -4.55 7.51 -3.50
N PHE A 59 -4.29 6.26 -3.82
CA PHE A 59 -3.80 5.28 -2.84
C PHE A 59 -2.43 5.64 -2.27
N ASP A 60 -1.59 6.35 -3.03
CA ASP A 60 -0.30 6.88 -2.59
C ASP A 60 -0.42 7.84 -1.38
N THR A 61 -1.59 8.46 -1.20
CA THR A 61 -1.81 9.47 -0.15
C THR A 61 -2.09 8.86 1.22
N VAL A 62 -2.54 7.60 1.25
CA VAL A 62 -2.84 6.87 2.48
C VAL A 62 -1.77 5.85 2.85
N VAL A 63 -0.75 5.70 1.99
CA VAL A 63 0.39 4.81 2.18
C VAL A 63 1.61 5.61 2.64
N GLU A 64 2.23 5.13 3.71
CA GLU A 64 3.48 5.65 4.25
C GLU A 64 4.58 4.59 4.11
N VAL A 65 5.77 5.02 3.70
CA VAL A 65 7.00 4.23 3.77
C VAL A 65 7.84 4.80 4.92
N THR A 66 8.17 3.97 5.89
CA THR A 66 9.04 4.33 7.02
C THR A 66 10.31 3.51 6.98
N ASN A 67 11.44 4.11 7.37
CA ASN A 67 12.76 3.46 7.42
C ASN A 67 13.27 2.90 6.07
N GLY A 68 12.58 3.17 4.96
CA GLY A 68 12.97 2.71 3.62
C GLY A 68 12.50 1.28 3.27
N ASP A 69 12.04 0.51 4.24
CA ASP A 69 11.70 -0.92 4.09
C ASP A 69 10.34 -1.32 4.69
N THR A 70 9.69 -0.40 5.42
CA THR A 70 8.43 -0.68 6.12
C THR A 70 7.31 0.13 5.50
N VAL A 71 6.18 -0.52 5.20
CA VAL A 71 4.98 0.14 4.65
C VAL A 71 3.82 0.07 5.65
N ARG A 72 3.11 1.19 5.80
CA ARG A 72 1.95 1.31 6.69
C ARG A 72 0.85 2.17 6.04
N LEU A 73 -0.39 1.94 6.44
CA LEU A 73 -1.50 2.84 6.15
C LEU A 73 -1.59 3.93 7.22
N ASN A 74 -1.78 5.18 6.82
CA ASN A 74 -2.01 6.30 7.76
C ASN A 74 -3.48 6.45 8.19
N ARG A 75 -4.35 5.56 7.67
CA ARG A 75 -5.78 5.46 7.97
C ARG A 75 -6.13 3.98 8.23
N PRO A 76 -7.16 3.69 9.03
CA PRO A 76 -7.62 2.32 9.19
C PRO A 76 -8.23 1.82 7.87
N SER A 77 -8.08 0.52 7.59
CA SER A 77 -8.53 -0.09 6.33
C SER A 77 -10.05 0.03 6.12
N GLU A 78 -10.83 0.03 7.20
CA GLU A 78 -12.29 0.24 7.19
C GLU A 78 -12.71 1.65 6.72
N ASP A 79 -11.80 2.62 6.75
CA ASP A 79 -12.06 4.01 6.31
C ASP A 79 -11.81 4.21 4.81
N LEU A 80 -11.36 3.18 4.11
CA LEU A 80 -10.89 3.24 2.72
C LEU A 80 -11.79 2.38 1.81
N VAL A 81 -12.38 3.01 0.81
CA VAL A 81 -13.18 2.33 -0.23
C VAL A 81 -12.52 2.55 -1.59
N PHE A 82 -12.02 1.49 -2.21
CA PHE A 82 -11.40 1.59 -3.53
C PHE A 82 -12.45 1.75 -4.63
N ASP A 83 -12.13 2.56 -5.64
CA ASP A 83 -12.87 2.59 -6.91
C ASP A 83 -12.44 1.37 -7.73
N GLU A 84 -13.07 0.22 -7.48
CA GLU A 84 -12.85 -0.98 -8.28
C GLU A 84 -13.71 -0.87 -9.55
N LYS A 85 -13.04 -0.77 -10.71
CA LYS A 85 -13.67 -0.95 -12.01
C LYS A 85 -13.68 -2.42 -12.43
#